data_AF-A0A1E7XXQ9-F1
#
_entry.id   AF-A0A1E7XXQ9-F1
#
_cell.length_a   1.000
_cell.length_b   1.000
_cell.length_c   1.000
_cell.angle_alpha   90.00
_cell.angle_beta   90.00
_cell.angle_gamma   90.00
#
_symmetry.space_group_name_H-M   'P 1'
#
loop_
_entity.id
_entity.type
_entity.pdbx_description
1 polymer ?
#
loop_
_entity_poly.entity_id
_entity_poly.type
_entity_poly.pdbx_seq_one_letter_code
_entity_poly.pdbx_strand_id
1 'polypeptide(L)'
;MGQRMEIKEINEPTRNWTVDEFADFLHYRLQHGDRESIRSWWRSTSLLCKLEATGLAGLDGDEVALTPAGIELRDALYLLEDSPDIADANLNLRRHRLLDWHDHALDPEALLRLASGRSGKVRVEAARALMDEENSGDRSLADKLATNPDPKVRAIVAPYADPHLFLDETAPDVIRAVVRGGRADDVCRERWTSPDEPFGIRLAAGALVTDGEEVDRMLATMSGYERIRFLCKYPRLAVGKRAVDACRVGGDEPLLEYSMTRVPDGYLREALESKTDHWGLKSRVEDYRQALREAMRLERLFAGPDSQVLAEIRGQVEAEIAEEEER
;
A
#
# COMPACT_ATOMS: atom_id res chain seq x y z
N MET A 1 -23.63 -5.94 41.42
CA MET A 1 -23.17 -5.23 40.21
C MET A 1 -22.09 -4.26 40.66
N GLY A 2 -20.82 -4.60 40.44
CA GLY A 2 -19.69 -3.72 40.76
C GLY A 2 -19.69 -2.51 39.83
N GLN A 3 -19.25 -1.37 40.34
CA GLN A 3 -19.12 -0.14 39.55
C GLN A 3 -18.05 -0.38 38.47
N ARG A 4 -18.36 -0.08 37.20
CA ARG A 4 -17.37 -0.15 36.11
C ARG A 4 -16.38 0.99 36.31
N MET A 5 -15.08 0.66 36.40
CA MET A 5 -14.03 1.68 36.47
C MET A 5 -14.14 2.64 35.28
N GLU A 6 -14.02 3.94 35.54
CA GLU A 6 -14.00 4.94 34.49
C GLU A 6 -12.66 4.93 33.74
N ILE A 7 -12.66 5.36 32.47
CA ILE A 7 -11.44 5.44 31.65
C ILE A 7 -10.35 6.28 32.31
N LYS A 8 -10.71 7.32 33.07
CA LYS A 8 -9.75 8.12 33.84
C LYS A 8 -9.09 7.33 34.96
N GLU A 9 -9.86 6.48 35.64
CA GLU A 9 -9.37 5.62 36.73
C GLU A 9 -8.47 4.50 36.20
N ILE A 10 -8.69 4.06 34.96
CA ILE A 10 -7.79 3.13 34.25
C ILE A 10 -6.51 3.86 33.78
N ASN A 11 -6.65 5.03 33.15
CA ASN A 11 -5.53 5.74 32.53
C ASN A 11 -4.51 6.29 33.52
N GLU A 12 -4.92 6.69 34.73
CA GLU A 12 -4.02 7.26 35.74
C GLU A 12 -2.94 6.28 36.21
N PRO A 13 -3.26 5.06 36.70
CA PRO A 13 -2.24 4.08 37.11
C PRO A 13 -1.42 3.54 35.93
N THR A 14 -1.96 3.54 34.71
CA THR A 14 -1.28 3.00 33.52
C THR A 14 -0.60 4.06 32.64
N ARG A 15 -0.56 5.33 33.07
CA ARG A 15 -0.13 6.47 32.23
C ARG A 15 1.28 6.35 31.66
N ASN A 16 2.17 5.64 32.36
CA ASN A 16 3.58 5.46 32.01
C ASN A 16 3.92 4.01 31.62
N TRP A 17 2.91 3.19 31.34
CA TRP A 17 3.12 1.82 30.88
C TRP A 17 3.52 1.81 29.41
N THR A 18 4.45 0.95 29.02
CA THR A 18 4.83 0.71 27.63
C THR A 18 3.86 -0.27 26.98
N VAL A 19 3.97 -0.46 25.65
CA VAL A 19 3.19 -1.46 24.93
C VAL A 19 3.48 -2.87 25.47
N ASP A 20 4.77 -3.21 25.62
CA ASP A 20 5.19 -4.52 26.14
C ASP A 20 4.73 -4.74 27.58
N GLU A 21 4.63 -3.69 28.39
CA GLU A 21 4.11 -3.79 29.75
C GLU A 21 2.60 -4.06 29.79
N PHE A 22 1.81 -3.57 28.82
CA PHE A 22 0.41 -3.99 28.66
C PHE A 22 0.32 -5.44 28.21
N ALA A 23 1.12 -5.86 27.22
CA ALA A 23 1.18 -7.25 26.77
C ALA A 23 1.58 -8.20 27.90
N ASP A 24 2.61 -7.84 28.66
CA ASP A 24 3.05 -8.59 29.82
C ASP A 24 1.92 -8.70 30.85
N PHE A 25 1.22 -7.61 31.18
CA PHE A 25 0.19 -7.64 32.21
C PHE A 25 -1.09 -8.39 31.82
N LEU A 26 -1.49 -8.31 30.54
CA LEU A 26 -2.77 -8.83 30.07
C LEU A 26 -2.65 -10.20 29.40
N HIS A 27 -1.54 -10.47 28.73
CA HIS A 27 -1.46 -11.62 27.83
C HIS A 27 -0.34 -12.60 28.18
N TYR A 28 0.69 -12.19 28.93
CA TYR A 28 1.81 -13.09 29.29
C TYR A 28 1.96 -13.39 30.78
N ARG A 29 1.60 -12.47 31.67
CA ARG A 29 1.63 -12.62 33.13
C ARG A 29 0.20 -12.60 33.63
N LEU A 30 -0.09 -13.44 34.62
CA LEU A 30 -1.37 -13.39 35.34
C LEU A 30 -2.61 -13.67 34.45
N GLN A 31 -2.40 -14.25 33.25
CA GLN A 31 -3.44 -14.60 32.28
C GLN A 31 -4.39 -15.69 32.82
N HIS A 32 -3.91 -16.55 33.74
CA HIS A 32 -4.66 -17.68 34.27
C HIS A 32 -4.90 -17.59 35.79
N GLY A 33 -4.72 -16.41 36.38
CA GLY A 33 -4.93 -16.21 37.80
C GLY A 33 -4.21 -14.98 38.36
N ASP A 34 -4.35 -14.77 39.66
CA ASP A 34 -3.93 -13.52 40.31
C ASP A 34 -2.51 -13.61 40.89
N ARG A 35 -1.76 -14.67 40.53
CA ARG A 35 -0.44 -14.98 41.06
C ARG A 35 0.50 -15.48 39.96
N GLU A 36 1.76 -15.08 40.03
CA GLU A 36 2.82 -15.49 39.12
C GLU A 36 4.17 -15.55 39.86
N SER A 37 5.00 -16.57 39.58
CA SER A 37 6.30 -16.73 40.25
C SER A 37 7.21 -15.51 40.09
N ILE A 38 7.92 -15.06 41.14
CA ILE A 38 8.84 -13.91 41.03
C ILE A 38 9.95 -14.13 39.99
N ARG A 39 10.36 -15.38 39.78
CA ARG A 39 11.38 -15.74 38.77
C ARG A 39 10.92 -15.43 37.35
N SER A 40 9.62 -15.48 37.11
CA SER A 40 9.01 -15.15 35.83
C SER A 40 9.17 -13.64 35.50
N TRP A 41 9.25 -12.76 36.50
CA TRP A 41 9.29 -11.30 36.32
C TRP A 41 10.65 -10.70 35.90
N TRP A 42 11.66 -11.52 35.64
CA TRP A 42 13.02 -11.04 35.33
C TRP A 42 13.11 -10.15 34.08
N ARG A 43 12.21 -10.31 33.09
CA ARG A 43 12.11 -9.43 31.91
C ARG A 43 11.17 -8.24 32.09
N SER A 44 10.33 -8.28 33.12
CA SER A 44 9.22 -7.34 33.35
C SER A 44 9.41 -6.57 34.67
N THR A 45 10.67 -6.40 35.12
CA THR A 45 10.99 -5.77 36.41
C THR A 45 10.47 -4.34 36.50
N SER A 46 10.48 -3.61 35.37
CA SER A 46 9.88 -2.26 35.29
C SER A 46 8.39 -2.29 35.61
N LEU A 47 7.63 -3.22 35.02
CA LEU A 47 6.20 -3.38 35.29
C LEU A 47 5.96 -3.77 36.75
N LEU A 48 6.73 -4.73 37.28
CA LEU A 48 6.60 -5.15 38.68
C LEU A 48 6.76 -3.96 39.64
N CYS A 49 7.82 -3.16 39.47
CA CYS A 49 8.04 -1.98 40.29
C CYS A 49 6.89 -0.97 40.19
N LYS A 50 6.25 -0.83 39.01
CA LYS A 50 5.09 0.06 38.83
C LYS A 50 3.86 -0.49 39.55
N LEU A 51 3.58 -1.79 39.46
CA LEU A 51 2.46 -2.45 40.13
C LEU A 51 2.61 -2.38 41.66
N GLU A 52 3.80 -2.63 42.18
CA GLU A 52 4.08 -2.50 43.63
C GLU A 52 3.95 -1.05 44.10
N ALA A 53 4.55 -0.10 43.37
CA ALA A 53 4.50 1.32 43.73
C ALA A 53 3.07 1.91 43.72
N THR A 54 2.17 1.31 42.94
CA THR A 54 0.74 1.70 42.86
C THR A 54 -0.15 0.85 43.75
N GLY A 55 0.39 -0.14 44.46
CA GLY A 55 -0.38 -1.04 45.33
C GLY A 55 -1.30 -2.00 44.58
N LEU A 56 -1.05 -2.24 43.29
CA LEU A 56 -1.81 -3.15 42.44
C LEU A 56 -1.31 -4.59 42.55
N ALA A 57 -0.06 -4.78 42.97
CA ALA A 57 0.51 -6.08 43.27
C ALA A 57 1.45 -5.99 44.48
N GLY A 58 1.75 -7.14 45.08
CA GLY A 58 2.77 -7.27 46.11
C GLY A 58 3.36 -8.67 46.13
N LEU A 59 4.42 -8.85 46.91
CA LEU A 59 5.03 -10.16 47.12
C LEU A 59 4.29 -10.95 48.20
N ASP A 60 3.94 -12.19 47.86
CA ASP A 60 3.43 -13.22 48.77
C ASP A 60 4.35 -14.44 48.69
N GLY A 61 5.35 -14.47 49.59
CA GLY A 61 6.43 -15.44 49.51
C GLY A 61 7.28 -15.27 48.25
N ASP A 62 7.35 -16.31 47.42
CA ASP A 62 8.09 -16.34 46.15
C ASP A 62 7.21 -16.00 44.92
N GLU A 63 5.99 -15.50 45.16
CA GLU A 63 5.03 -15.14 44.11
C GLU A 63 4.70 -13.65 44.16
N VAL A 64 4.49 -13.07 42.99
CA VAL A 64 3.84 -11.77 42.84
C VAL A 64 2.34 -12.03 42.79
N ALA A 65 1.58 -11.42 43.70
CA ALA A 65 0.13 -11.53 43.78
C ALA A 65 -0.54 -10.18 43.52
N LEU A 66 -1.58 -10.16 42.69
CA LEU A 66 -2.42 -8.98 42.51
C LEU A 66 -3.19 -8.69 43.80
N THR A 67 -3.29 -7.42 44.15
CA THR A 67 -4.23 -6.95 45.17
C THR A 67 -5.64 -6.92 44.57
N PRO A 68 -6.70 -6.78 45.39
CA PRO A 68 -8.06 -6.62 44.86
C PRO A 68 -8.20 -5.48 43.85
N ALA A 69 -7.48 -4.36 44.05
CA ALA A 69 -7.43 -3.26 43.09
C ALA A 69 -6.69 -3.61 41.79
N GLY A 70 -5.64 -4.44 41.87
CA GLY A 70 -4.94 -4.97 40.70
C GLY A 70 -5.81 -5.90 39.86
N ILE A 71 -6.61 -6.76 40.51
CA ILE A 71 -7.59 -7.64 39.85
C ILE A 71 -8.65 -6.79 39.16
N GLU A 72 -9.21 -5.80 39.87
CA GLU A 72 -10.22 -4.90 39.31
C GLU A 72 -9.70 -4.12 38.10
N LEU A 73 -8.46 -3.61 38.16
CA LEU A 73 -7.82 -2.95 37.03
C LEU A 73 -7.62 -3.90 35.83
N ARG A 74 -7.15 -5.14 36.07
CA ARG A 74 -6.97 -6.14 35.00
C ARG A 74 -8.28 -6.43 34.31
N ASP A 75 -9.33 -6.71 35.08
CA ASP A 75 -10.65 -7.03 34.53
C ASP A 75 -11.23 -5.82 33.76
N ALA A 76 -11.02 -4.60 34.27
CA ALA A 76 -11.40 -3.37 33.57
C ALA A 76 -10.62 -3.16 32.26
N LEU A 77 -9.32 -3.49 32.23
CA LEU A 77 -8.49 -3.41 31.02
C LEU A 77 -8.94 -4.40 29.95
N TYR A 78 -9.24 -5.66 30.30
CA TYR A 78 -9.78 -6.63 29.34
C TYR A 78 -11.11 -6.15 28.74
N LEU A 79 -12.02 -5.65 29.60
CA LEU A 79 -13.29 -5.10 29.12
C LEU A 79 -13.11 -3.85 28.24
N LEU A 80 -12.04 -3.08 28.46
CA LEU A 80 -11.73 -1.90 27.64
C LEU A 80 -11.09 -2.29 26.30
N GLU A 81 -10.23 -3.31 26.24
CA GLU A 81 -9.58 -3.79 25.02
C GLU A 81 -10.59 -4.17 23.93
N ASP A 82 -11.77 -4.64 24.31
CA ASP A 82 -12.84 -5.03 23.37
C ASP A 82 -13.98 -4.01 23.25
N SER A 83 -13.82 -2.83 23.86
CA SER A 83 -14.85 -1.79 23.86
C SER A 83 -14.52 -0.66 22.87
N PRO A 84 -15.54 -0.02 22.26
CA PRO A 84 -15.34 1.22 21.48
C PRO A 84 -14.65 2.34 22.25
N ASP A 85 -14.70 2.29 23.57
CA ASP A 85 -14.07 3.24 24.49
C ASP A 85 -12.54 3.14 24.53
N ILE A 86 -11.94 2.08 23.94
CA ILE A 86 -10.49 1.96 23.75
C ILE A 86 -9.90 3.18 23.04
N ALA A 87 -10.69 3.87 22.21
CA ALA A 87 -10.29 5.09 21.53
C ALA A 87 -9.84 6.21 22.48
N ASP A 88 -10.36 6.24 23.71
CA ASP A 88 -10.07 7.22 24.75
C ASP A 88 -9.03 6.72 25.76
N ALA A 89 -8.56 5.49 25.62
CA ALA A 89 -7.48 4.95 26.43
C ALA A 89 -6.16 5.68 26.20
N ASN A 90 -5.22 5.48 27.11
CA ASN A 90 -3.85 5.95 26.94
C ASN A 90 -3.24 5.43 25.63
N LEU A 91 -2.23 6.13 25.12
CA LEU A 91 -1.66 5.85 23.80
C LEU A 91 -1.08 4.44 23.68
N ASN A 92 -0.43 3.94 24.72
CA ASN A 92 0.25 2.65 24.64
C ASN A 92 -0.72 1.47 24.71
N LEU A 93 -1.83 1.59 25.45
CA LEU A 93 -2.90 0.59 25.41
C LEU A 93 -3.57 0.52 24.02
N ARG A 94 -3.85 1.67 23.40
CA ARG A 94 -4.37 1.70 22.01
C ARG A 94 -3.41 1.07 21.01
N ARG A 95 -2.12 1.33 21.19
CA ARG A 95 -1.07 0.75 20.33
C ARG A 95 -0.94 -0.74 20.55
N HIS A 96 -0.99 -1.19 21.80
CA HIS A 96 -1.01 -2.60 22.17
C HIS A 96 -2.15 -3.31 21.44
N ARG A 97 -3.38 -2.84 21.62
CA ARG A 97 -4.57 -3.45 21.01
C ARG A 97 -4.55 -3.53 19.47
N LEU A 98 -3.86 -2.60 18.81
CA LEU A 98 -3.74 -2.54 17.35
C LEU A 98 -2.53 -3.32 16.79
N LEU A 99 -1.50 -3.58 17.61
CA LEU A 99 -0.24 -4.17 17.15
C LEU A 99 -0.07 -5.62 17.59
N ASP A 100 -0.72 -6.03 18.67
CA ASP A 100 -0.64 -7.40 19.17
C ASP A 100 -1.68 -8.30 18.50
N TRP A 101 -1.42 -9.60 18.49
CA TRP A 101 -2.37 -10.59 18.00
C TRP A 101 -3.48 -10.82 19.02
N HIS A 102 -4.69 -10.43 18.65
CA HIS A 102 -5.90 -10.74 19.40
C HIS A 102 -6.74 -11.76 18.62
N ASP A 103 -7.47 -12.61 19.33
CA ASP A 103 -8.34 -13.64 18.72
C ASP A 103 -9.51 -13.04 17.93
N HIS A 104 -9.83 -11.76 18.15
CA HIS A 104 -10.97 -11.07 17.55
C HIS A 104 -10.62 -9.64 17.10
N ALA A 105 -11.22 -9.23 15.98
CA ALA A 105 -11.14 -7.88 15.47
C ALA A 105 -11.83 -6.87 16.41
N LEU A 106 -11.29 -5.64 16.45
CA LEU A 106 -11.95 -4.53 17.13
C LEU A 106 -13.25 -4.14 16.41
N ASP A 107 -14.21 -3.64 17.19
CA ASP A 107 -15.42 -3.06 16.65
C ASP A 107 -15.11 -1.95 15.61
N PRO A 108 -15.79 -1.92 14.44
CA PRO A 108 -15.53 -0.94 13.40
C PRO A 108 -15.68 0.53 13.84
N GLU A 109 -16.57 0.85 14.77
CA GLU A 109 -16.73 2.20 15.30
C GLU A 109 -15.54 2.58 16.20
N ALA A 110 -15.00 1.62 16.96
CA ALA A 110 -13.75 1.79 17.71
C ALA A 110 -12.59 2.14 16.77
N LEU A 111 -12.44 1.36 15.70
CA LEU A 111 -11.41 1.55 14.69
C LEU A 111 -11.57 2.88 13.95
N LEU A 112 -12.79 3.30 13.62
CA LEU A 112 -13.07 4.61 13.03
C LEU A 112 -12.64 5.76 13.94
N ARG A 113 -12.95 5.68 15.24
CA ARG A 113 -12.53 6.68 16.24
C ARG A 113 -11.01 6.72 16.38
N LEU A 114 -10.33 5.57 16.38
CA LEU A 114 -8.87 5.47 16.42
C LEU A 114 -8.22 6.04 15.14
N ALA A 115 -8.78 5.74 13.97
CA ALA A 115 -8.35 6.26 12.66
C ALA A 115 -8.52 7.79 12.54
N SER A 116 -9.41 8.37 13.35
CA SER A 116 -9.64 9.82 13.45
C SER A 116 -8.90 10.48 14.62
N GLY A 117 -8.12 9.70 15.39
CA GLY A 117 -7.43 10.16 16.58
C GLY A 117 -6.23 11.09 16.31
N ARG A 118 -5.54 11.53 17.37
CA ARG A 118 -4.40 12.47 17.22
C ARG A 118 -3.10 11.79 16.79
N SER A 119 -2.87 10.55 17.22
CA SER A 119 -1.62 9.82 16.98
C SER A 119 -1.55 9.28 15.56
N GLY A 120 -0.57 9.73 14.76
CA GLY A 120 -0.42 9.27 13.36
C GLY A 120 -0.22 7.76 13.23
N LYS A 121 0.58 7.15 14.12
CA LYS A 121 0.79 5.68 14.10
C LYS A 121 -0.50 4.92 14.37
N VAL A 122 -1.26 5.33 15.40
CA VAL A 122 -2.55 4.72 15.73
C VAL A 122 -3.54 4.89 14.59
N ARG A 123 -3.59 6.08 13.97
CA ARG A 123 -4.50 6.34 12.86
C ARG A 123 -4.28 5.40 11.68
N VAL A 124 -3.03 5.21 11.29
CA VAL A 124 -2.65 4.37 10.16
C VAL A 124 -2.97 2.90 10.43
N GLU A 125 -2.59 2.37 11.59
CA GLU A 125 -2.86 0.96 11.90
C GLU A 125 -4.37 0.70 12.09
N ALA A 126 -5.10 1.63 12.70
CA ALA A 126 -6.56 1.52 12.82
C ALA A 126 -7.24 1.56 11.44
N ALA A 127 -6.81 2.42 10.53
CA ALA A 127 -7.35 2.46 9.17
C ALA A 127 -7.06 1.17 8.39
N ARG A 128 -5.89 0.56 8.59
CA ARG A 128 -5.58 -0.76 7.98
C ARG A 128 -6.48 -1.85 8.54
N ALA A 129 -6.58 -1.96 9.86
CA ALA A 129 -7.45 -2.94 10.50
C ALA A 129 -8.91 -2.76 10.06
N LEU A 130 -9.38 -1.52 9.90
CA LEU A 130 -10.74 -1.23 9.45
C LEU A 130 -11.01 -1.69 8.01
N MET A 131 -9.99 -1.59 7.13
CA MET A 131 -10.09 -1.98 5.72
C MET A 131 -9.62 -3.42 5.47
N ASP A 132 -9.34 -4.18 6.53
CA ASP A 132 -8.96 -5.59 6.42
C ASP A 132 -10.15 -6.44 5.92
N GLU A 133 -9.86 -7.56 5.25
CA GLU A 133 -10.87 -8.41 4.61
C GLU A 133 -11.88 -8.96 5.63
N GLU A 134 -11.44 -9.24 6.85
CA GLU A 134 -12.30 -9.67 7.96
C GLU A 134 -13.38 -8.64 8.32
N ASN A 135 -13.10 -7.35 8.07
CA ASN A 135 -14.02 -6.23 8.28
C ASN A 135 -14.73 -5.80 6.99
N SER A 136 -14.58 -6.55 5.90
CA SER A 136 -15.24 -6.37 4.59
C SER A 136 -15.00 -5.03 3.86
N GLY A 137 -14.19 -4.12 4.44
CA GLY A 137 -13.88 -2.82 3.82
C GLY A 137 -15.13 -1.99 3.51
N ASP A 138 -15.98 -1.73 4.53
CA ASP A 138 -17.24 -0.98 4.36
C ASP A 138 -16.99 0.40 3.72
N ARG A 139 -17.55 0.60 2.53
CA ARG A 139 -17.50 1.87 1.79
C ARG A 139 -17.98 3.05 2.63
N SER A 140 -19.04 2.88 3.44
CA SER A 140 -19.55 3.95 4.31
C SER A 140 -18.49 4.43 5.30
N LEU A 141 -17.68 3.51 5.84
CA LEU A 141 -16.60 3.83 6.77
C LEU A 141 -15.37 4.40 6.05
N ALA A 142 -15.06 3.87 4.86
CA ALA A 142 -14.00 4.41 4.01
C ALA A 142 -14.30 5.87 3.58
N ASP A 143 -15.55 6.18 3.22
CA ASP A 143 -16.01 7.52 2.84
C ASP A 143 -15.84 8.52 4.00
N LYS A 144 -16.12 8.10 5.25
CA LYS A 144 -15.87 8.93 6.45
C LYS A 144 -14.39 9.27 6.63
N LEU A 145 -13.48 8.38 6.22
CA LEU A 145 -12.03 8.57 6.32
C LEU A 145 -11.40 9.21 5.09
N ALA A 146 -12.15 9.43 4.00
CA ALA A 146 -11.66 10.05 2.78
C ALA A 146 -11.16 11.50 3.00
N THR A 147 -11.65 12.18 4.03
CA THR A 147 -11.22 13.54 4.40
C THR A 147 -10.19 13.58 5.55
N ASN A 148 -9.66 12.42 5.97
CA ASN A 148 -8.70 12.35 7.07
C ASN A 148 -7.48 13.24 6.77
N PRO A 149 -6.97 14.02 7.73
CA PRO A 149 -5.82 14.91 7.48
C PRO A 149 -4.52 14.15 7.14
N ASP A 150 -4.40 12.88 7.51
CA ASP A 150 -3.23 12.07 7.16
C ASP A 150 -3.38 11.43 5.76
N PRO A 151 -2.55 11.81 4.77
CA PRO A 151 -2.62 11.23 3.44
C PRO A 151 -2.37 9.71 3.41
N LYS A 152 -1.65 9.15 4.40
CA LYS A 152 -1.47 7.70 4.48
C LYS A 152 -2.79 6.99 4.81
N VAL A 153 -3.59 7.57 5.71
CA VAL A 153 -4.94 7.04 6.02
C VAL A 153 -5.82 7.13 4.78
N ARG A 154 -5.83 8.29 4.10
CA ARG A 154 -6.58 8.45 2.85
C ARG A 154 -6.18 7.44 1.78
N ALA A 155 -4.88 7.20 1.60
CA ALA A 155 -4.38 6.20 0.65
C ALA A 155 -4.78 4.76 1.01
N ILE A 156 -4.93 4.43 2.30
CA ILE A 156 -5.40 3.11 2.75
C ILE A 156 -6.89 2.91 2.40
N VAL A 157 -7.72 3.93 2.60
CA VAL A 157 -9.18 3.82 2.40
C VAL A 157 -9.62 4.10 0.97
N ALA A 158 -8.80 4.80 0.19
CA ALA A 158 -9.05 5.20 -1.19
C ALA A 158 -9.55 4.08 -2.14
N PRO A 159 -9.04 2.84 -2.07
CA PRO A 159 -9.55 1.76 -2.91
C PRO A 159 -11.01 1.37 -2.64
N TYR A 160 -11.52 1.66 -1.44
CA TYR A 160 -12.84 1.24 -0.94
C TYR A 160 -13.87 2.38 -0.96
N ALA A 161 -13.42 3.62 -0.83
CA ALA A 161 -14.25 4.81 -0.81
C ALA A 161 -14.77 5.19 -2.22
N ASP A 162 -15.72 6.12 -2.24
CA ASP A 162 -16.14 6.80 -3.47
C ASP A 162 -14.98 7.62 -4.05
N PRO A 163 -14.54 7.36 -5.30
CA PRO A 163 -13.44 8.09 -5.92
C PRO A 163 -13.70 9.60 -6.05
N HIS A 164 -14.97 10.03 -6.11
CA HIS A 164 -15.33 11.45 -6.22
C HIS A 164 -14.98 12.28 -4.98
N LEU A 165 -14.78 11.62 -3.83
CA LEU A 165 -14.32 12.29 -2.61
C LEU A 165 -12.86 12.77 -2.70
N PHE A 166 -12.13 12.32 -3.74
CA PHE A 166 -10.71 12.63 -3.94
C PHE A 166 -10.46 13.53 -5.16
N LEU A 167 -11.48 14.15 -5.76
CA LEU A 167 -11.30 15.00 -6.95
C LEU A 167 -10.32 16.15 -6.72
N ASP A 168 -10.28 16.69 -5.50
CA ASP A 168 -9.38 17.78 -5.09
C ASP A 168 -8.15 17.28 -4.31
N GLU A 169 -7.84 15.98 -4.39
CA GLU A 169 -6.68 15.42 -3.72
C GLU A 169 -5.37 15.90 -4.36
N THR A 170 -4.42 16.26 -3.50
CA THR A 170 -3.12 16.82 -3.87
C THR A 170 -1.97 15.83 -3.68
N ALA A 171 -2.22 14.70 -3.01
CA ALA A 171 -1.25 13.65 -2.78
C ALA A 171 -1.29 12.57 -3.89
N PRO A 172 -0.23 12.45 -4.72
CA PRO A 172 -0.20 11.46 -5.81
C PRO A 172 -0.35 10.00 -5.36
N ASP A 173 0.11 9.66 -4.15
CA ASP A 173 -0.03 8.31 -3.60
C ASP A 173 -1.48 7.93 -3.30
N VAL A 174 -2.30 8.92 -2.92
CA VAL A 174 -3.74 8.70 -2.70
C VAL A 174 -4.43 8.48 -4.04
N ILE A 175 -4.15 9.32 -5.05
CA ILE A 175 -4.67 9.13 -6.41
C ILE A 175 -4.31 7.75 -6.96
N ARG A 176 -3.05 7.32 -6.81
CA ARG A 176 -2.64 5.95 -7.20
C ARG A 176 -3.47 4.87 -6.51
N ALA A 177 -3.79 5.06 -5.23
CA ALA A 177 -4.61 4.10 -4.49
C ALA A 177 -6.06 4.09 -4.99
N VAL A 178 -6.66 5.26 -5.26
CA VAL A 178 -8.01 5.36 -5.84
C VAL A 178 -8.07 4.63 -7.19
N VAL A 179 -7.09 4.89 -8.07
CA VAL A 179 -7.03 4.25 -9.40
C VAL A 179 -6.88 2.72 -9.28
N ARG A 180 -6.06 2.24 -8.35
CA ARG A 180 -5.92 0.79 -8.08
C ARG A 180 -7.22 0.15 -7.57
N GLY A 181 -8.09 0.91 -6.92
CA GLY A 181 -9.41 0.43 -6.51
C GLY A 181 -10.35 0.11 -7.68
N GLY A 182 -10.03 0.56 -8.90
CA GLY A 182 -10.76 0.21 -10.12
C GLY A 182 -12.15 0.84 -10.25
N ARG A 183 -12.48 1.81 -9.39
CA ARG A 183 -13.80 2.48 -9.36
C ARG A 183 -13.79 3.89 -9.93
N ALA A 184 -12.61 4.45 -10.21
CA ALA A 184 -12.47 5.77 -10.81
C ALA A 184 -13.06 5.81 -12.23
N ASP A 185 -13.87 6.81 -12.51
CA ASP A 185 -14.58 6.99 -13.76
C ASP A 185 -14.01 8.14 -14.61
N ASP A 186 -14.73 8.49 -15.67
CA ASP A 186 -14.35 9.53 -16.61
C ASP A 186 -14.21 10.91 -15.96
N VAL A 187 -15.03 11.21 -14.94
CA VAL A 187 -14.94 12.49 -14.19
C VAL A 187 -13.61 12.55 -13.45
N CYS A 188 -13.23 11.45 -12.79
CA CYS A 188 -11.95 11.34 -12.10
C CYS A 188 -10.78 11.46 -13.08
N ARG A 189 -10.87 10.78 -14.23
CA ARG A 189 -9.86 10.85 -15.29
C ARG A 189 -9.68 12.28 -15.77
N GLU A 190 -10.74 12.93 -16.26
CA GLU A 190 -10.69 14.29 -16.80
C GLU A 190 -10.14 15.30 -15.78
N ARG A 191 -10.56 15.19 -14.52
CA ARG A 191 -10.10 16.08 -13.45
C ARG A 191 -8.60 15.97 -13.22
N TRP A 192 -8.08 14.75 -13.06
CA TRP A 192 -6.69 14.51 -12.68
C TRP A 192 -5.71 14.52 -13.86
N THR A 193 -6.19 14.36 -15.09
CA THR A 193 -5.36 14.47 -16.30
C THR A 193 -5.32 15.88 -16.89
N SER A 194 -6.15 16.80 -16.38
CA SER A 194 -6.19 18.21 -16.77
C SER A 194 -4.81 18.87 -16.78
N PRO A 195 -4.48 19.71 -17.77
CA PRO A 195 -3.19 20.41 -17.84
C PRO A 195 -2.94 21.36 -16.66
N ASP A 196 -3.99 21.78 -15.95
CA ASP A 196 -3.88 22.64 -14.77
C ASP A 196 -3.39 21.88 -13.53
N GLU A 197 -3.42 20.54 -13.56
CA GLU A 197 -2.96 19.71 -12.44
C GLU A 197 -1.44 19.51 -12.44
N PRO A 198 -0.81 19.46 -11.25
CA PRO A 198 0.61 19.17 -11.13
C PRO A 198 0.97 17.85 -11.81
N PHE A 199 2.16 17.78 -12.40
CA PHE A 199 2.63 16.58 -13.10
C PHE A 199 2.54 15.31 -12.23
N GLY A 200 2.77 15.41 -10.92
CA GLY A 200 2.64 14.27 -10.00
C GLY A 200 1.23 13.65 -9.97
N ILE A 201 0.18 14.47 -10.06
CA ILE A 201 -1.22 14.04 -10.11
C ILE A 201 -1.53 13.42 -11.46
N ARG A 202 -1.18 14.12 -12.56
CA ARG A 202 -1.33 13.59 -13.92
C ARG A 202 -0.61 12.25 -14.12
N LEU A 203 0.60 12.12 -13.58
CA LEU A 203 1.37 10.88 -13.59
C LEU A 203 0.74 9.79 -12.74
N ALA A 204 0.08 10.11 -11.63
CA ALA A 204 -0.64 9.12 -10.82
C ALA A 204 -1.91 8.61 -11.53
N ALA A 205 -2.62 9.51 -12.22
CA ALA A 205 -3.85 9.21 -12.95
C ALA A 205 -3.61 8.58 -14.33
N GLY A 206 -2.37 8.55 -14.84
CA GLY A 206 -2.08 8.04 -16.19
C GLY A 206 -2.51 6.60 -16.46
N ALA A 207 -2.73 5.80 -15.41
CA ALA A 207 -3.29 4.46 -15.55
C ALA A 207 -4.75 4.46 -16.07
N LEU A 208 -5.51 5.54 -15.88
CA LEU A 208 -6.87 5.72 -16.38
C LEU A 208 -6.92 6.08 -17.88
N VAL A 209 -5.79 6.48 -18.46
CA VAL A 209 -5.72 6.90 -19.85
C VAL A 209 -5.52 5.69 -20.74
N THR A 210 -6.47 5.49 -21.65
CA THR A 210 -6.51 4.36 -22.59
C THR A 210 -6.56 4.80 -24.05
N ASP A 211 -7.03 6.02 -24.32
CA ASP A 211 -7.16 6.57 -25.66
C ASP A 211 -5.90 7.30 -26.14
N GLY A 212 -5.57 7.13 -27.42
CA GLY A 212 -4.38 7.73 -28.02
C GLY A 212 -4.47 9.25 -28.13
N GLU A 213 -5.62 9.80 -28.50
CA GLU A 213 -5.79 11.25 -28.64
C GLU A 213 -5.72 11.94 -27.28
N GLU A 214 -6.26 11.32 -26.22
CA GLU A 214 -6.17 11.82 -24.86
C GLU A 214 -4.71 11.90 -24.38
N VAL A 215 -3.93 10.84 -24.59
CA VAL A 215 -2.50 10.85 -24.27
C VAL A 215 -1.80 11.98 -25.02
N ASP A 216 -2.08 12.15 -26.31
CA ASP A 216 -1.42 13.18 -27.12
C ASP A 216 -1.77 14.60 -26.63
N ARG A 217 -3.02 14.85 -26.22
CA ARG A 217 -3.43 16.12 -25.58
C ARG A 217 -2.69 16.34 -24.26
N MET A 218 -2.57 15.32 -23.42
CA MET A 218 -1.83 15.43 -22.16
C MET A 218 -0.36 15.75 -22.39
N LEU A 219 0.31 14.96 -23.24
CA LEU A 219 1.73 15.11 -23.55
C LEU A 219 2.05 16.48 -24.15
N ALA A 220 1.15 17.05 -24.96
CA ALA A 220 1.33 18.37 -25.57
C ALA A 220 1.61 19.47 -24.51
N THR A 221 1.02 19.35 -23.32
CA THR A 221 1.19 20.31 -22.21
C THR A 221 2.35 19.99 -21.26
N MET A 222 2.99 18.83 -21.42
CA MET A 222 4.12 18.39 -20.62
C MET A 222 5.46 18.86 -21.21
N SER A 223 6.41 19.16 -20.34
CA SER A 223 7.82 19.36 -20.71
C SER A 223 8.45 18.07 -21.27
N GLY A 224 9.59 18.17 -21.97
CA GLY A 224 10.27 17.00 -22.55
C GLY A 224 10.57 15.90 -21.52
N TYR A 225 11.07 16.30 -20.34
CA TYR A 225 11.34 15.37 -19.24
C TYR A 225 10.07 14.68 -18.71
N GLU A 226 8.98 15.43 -18.55
CA GLU A 226 7.70 14.90 -18.07
C GLU A 226 7.08 13.90 -19.04
N ARG A 227 7.16 14.18 -20.36
CA ARG A 227 6.71 13.25 -21.42
C ARG A 227 7.44 11.92 -21.33
N ILE A 228 8.76 11.96 -21.22
CA ILE A 228 9.60 10.77 -21.10
C ILE A 228 9.22 9.99 -19.84
N ARG A 229 9.16 10.65 -18.68
CA ARG A 229 8.77 10.01 -17.42
C ARG A 229 7.39 9.37 -17.49
N PHE A 230 6.42 10.04 -18.10
CA PHE A 230 5.06 9.54 -18.23
C PHE A 230 5.01 8.27 -19.10
N LEU A 231 5.65 8.30 -20.27
CA LEU A 231 5.67 7.15 -21.19
C LEU A 231 6.52 5.99 -20.66
N CYS A 232 7.61 6.25 -19.95
CA CYS A 232 8.35 5.21 -19.22
C CYS A 232 7.49 4.55 -18.14
N LYS A 233 6.62 5.32 -17.47
CA LYS A 233 5.72 4.78 -16.44
C LYS A 233 4.56 3.99 -17.03
N TYR A 234 4.13 4.35 -18.24
CA TYR A 234 3.02 3.73 -18.97
C TYR A 234 3.45 3.23 -20.36
N PRO A 235 4.26 2.14 -20.46
CA PRO A 235 4.81 1.64 -21.72
C PRO A 235 3.79 1.34 -22.81
N ARG A 236 2.59 0.87 -22.44
CA ARG A 236 1.48 0.61 -23.39
C ARG A 236 1.09 1.85 -24.20
N LEU A 237 1.39 3.05 -23.70
CA LEU A 237 1.11 4.33 -24.34
C LEU A 237 2.31 4.82 -25.18
N ALA A 238 3.50 4.22 -25.02
CA ALA A 238 4.75 4.58 -25.69
C ALA A 238 4.85 3.97 -27.10
N VAL A 239 3.88 4.31 -27.97
CA VAL A 239 3.70 3.65 -29.27
C VAL A 239 4.06 4.58 -30.44
N GLY A 240 4.84 4.05 -31.39
CA GLY A 240 5.09 4.67 -32.68
C GLY A 240 5.59 6.11 -32.60
N LYS A 241 4.98 6.99 -33.41
CA LYS A 241 5.42 8.39 -33.54
C LYS A 241 5.38 9.15 -32.22
N ARG A 242 4.37 8.91 -31.37
CA ARG A 242 4.25 9.58 -30.07
C ARG A 242 5.50 9.42 -29.21
N ALA A 243 5.99 8.19 -29.09
CA ALA A 243 7.17 7.95 -28.27
C ALA A 243 8.46 8.43 -28.94
N VAL A 244 8.55 8.39 -30.27
CA VAL A 244 9.66 9.04 -31.01
C VAL A 244 9.69 10.54 -30.76
N ASP A 245 8.54 11.20 -30.84
CA ASP A 245 8.43 12.64 -30.60
C ASP A 245 8.80 13.00 -29.16
N ALA A 246 8.54 12.12 -28.19
CA ALA A 246 8.99 12.30 -26.80
C ALA A 246 10.52 12.21 -26.66
N CYS A 247 11.18 11.22 -27.26
CA CYS A 247 12.65 11.10 -27.23
C CYS A 247 13.32 12.33 -27.89
N ARG A 248 12.81 12.79 -29.04
CA ARG A 248 13.37 13.94 -29.76
C ARG A 248 13.28 15.26 -28.99
N VAL A 249 12.28 15.42 -28.13
CA VAL A 249 12.04 16.66 -27.37
C VAL A 249 12.73 16.65 -26.00
N GLY A 250 12.79 15.49 -25.34
CA GLY A 250 13.35 15.36 -23.98
C GLY A 250 14.80 14.86 -23.92
N GLY A 251 15.37 14.45 -25.05
CA GLY A 251 16.67 13.77 -25.12
C GLY A 251 16.51 12.24 -25.13
N ASP A 252 17.58 11.54 -25.53
CA ASP A 252 17.57 10.08 -25.60
C ASP A 252 17.59 9.49 -24.19
N GLU A 253 16.43 9.00 -23.75
CA GLU A 253 16.28 8.27 -22.50
C GLU A 253 16.30 6.76 -22.81
N PRO A 254 17.36 6.02 -22.45
CA PRO A 254 17.48 4.60 -22.79
C PRO A 254 16.32 3.75 -22.29
N LEU A 255 15.69 4.14 -21.17
CA LEU A 255 14.54 3.44 -20.58
C LEU A 255 13.28 3.55 -21.45
N LEU A 256 13.02 4.71 -22.06
CA LEU A 256 11.86 4.89 -22.93
C LEU A 256 12.05 4.07 -24.20
N GLU A 257 13.21 4.21 -24.83
CA GLU A 257 13.58 3.45 -26.02
C GLU A 257 13.50 1.93 -25.83
N TYR A 258 13.83 1.45 -24.63
CA TYR A 258 13.68 0.04 -24.30
C TYR A 258 12.22 -0.42 -24.25
N SER A 259 11.29 0.50 -23.98
CA SER A 259 9.88 0.20 -23.72
C SER A 259 8.96 0.48 -24.92
N MET A 260 9.47 1.18 -25.96
CA MET A 260 8.67 1.59 -27.11
C MET A 260 8.22 0.42 -28.00
N THR A 261 7.02 0.52 -28.56
CA THR A 261 6.50 -0.44 -29.54
C THR A 261 6.08 0.25 -30.83
N ARG A 262 5.99 -0.52 -31.93
CA ARG A 262 5.63 -0.02 -33.28
C ARG A 262 6.50 1.15 -33.75
N VAL A 263 7.79 1.11 -33.43
CA VAL A 263 8.75 2.17 -33.74
C VAL A 263 8.88 2.33 -35.26
N PRO A 264 8.75 3.55 -35.83
CA PRO A 264 8.89 3.76 -37.26
C PRO A 264 10.30 3.41 -37.78
N ASP A 265 10.37 2.77 -38.95
CA ASP A 265 11.64 2.38 -39.62
C ASP A 265 12.63 3.53 -39.76
N GLY A 266 12.14 4.75 -40.01
CA GLY A 266 12.99 5.94 -40.12
C GLY A 266 13.77 6.21 -38.84
N TYR A 267 13.11 6.09 -37.67
CA TYR A 267 13.74 6.29 -36.37
C TYR A 267 14.66 5.11 -36.00
N LEU A 268 14.27 3.88 -36.33
CA LEU A 268 15.15 2.71 -36.15
C LEU A 268 16.45 2.85 -36.96
N ARG A 269 16.35 3.32 -38.22
CA ARG A 269 17.52 3.54 -39.07
C ARG A 269 18.41 4.65 -38.51
N GLU A 270 17.83 5.78 -38.13
CA GLU A 270 18.52 6.88 -37.44
C GLU A 270 19.28 6.38 -36.20
N ALA A 271 18.60 5.60 -35.35
CA ALA A 271 19.19 5.03 -34.15
C ALA A 271 20.38 4.11 -34.45
N LEU A 272 20.26 3.22 -35.45
CA LEU A 272 21.32 2.29 -35.81
C LEU A 272 22.52 2.97 -36.50
N GLU A 273 22.29 4.07 -37.21
CA GLU A 273 23.34 4.87 -37.86
C GLU A 273 24.04 5.83 -36.90
N SER A 274 23.38 6.22 -35.80
CA SER A 274 23.97 7.04 -34.75
C SER A 274 25.19 6.37 -34.14
N LYS A 275 26.27 7.14 -33.90
CA LYS A 275 27.50 6.63 -33.27
C LYS A 275 27.49 6.70 -31.75
N THR A 276 26.73 7.64 -31.18
CA THR A 276 26.84 8.03 -29.77
C THR A 276 25.56 7.86 -28.97
N ASP A 277 24.41 7.75 -29.66
CA ASP A 277 23.10 7.86 -29.04
C ASP A 277 22.24 6.61 -29.24
N HIS A 278 20.99 6.63 -28.77
CA HIS A 278 20.00 5.56 -28.93
C HIS A 278 20.41 4.17 -28.37
N TRP A 279 21.10 4.15 -27.22
CA TRP A 279 21.59 2.91 -26.62
C TRP A 279 20.47 1.92 -26.28
N GLY A 280 19.29 2.39 -25.90
CA GLY A 280 18.16 1.54 -25.57
C GLY A 280 17.67 0.75 -26.78
N LEU A 281 17.48 1.45 -27.92
CA LEU A 281 17.09 0.81 -29.18
C LEU A 281 18.19 -0.12 -29.72
N LYS A 282 19.46 0.30 -29.67
CA LYS A 282 20.58 -0.53 -30.13
C LYS A 282 20.68 -1.83 -29.35
N SER A 283 20.53 -1.78 -28.02
CA SER A 283 20.51 -2.97 -27.17
C SER A 283 19.39 -3.91 -27.59
N ARG A 284 18.16 -3.41 -27.78
CA ARG A 284 17.02 -4.24 -28.22
C ARG A 284 17.20 -4.86 -29.59
N VAL A 285 17.84 -4.15 -30.52
CA VAL A 285 18.15 -4.72 -31.84
C VAL A 285 19.18 -5.84 -31.72
N GLU A 286 20.16 -5.74 -30.81
CA GLU A 286 21.09 -6.85 -30.57
C GLU A 286 20.42 -8.02 -29.84
N ASP A 287 19.53 -7.76 -28.87
CA ASP A 287 18.70 -8.78 -28.22
C ASP A 287 17.87 -9.53 -29.29
N TYR A 288 17.23 -8.79 -30.21
CA TYR A 288 16.49 -9.36 -31.33
C TYR A 288 17.39 -10.19 -32.25
N ARG A 289 18.59 -9.71 -32.61
CA ARG A 289 19.54 -10.48 -33.42
C ARG A 289 19.98 -11.77 -32.73
N GLN A 290 20.20 -11.73 -31.42
CA GLN A 290 20.54 -12.91 -30.64
C GLN A 290 19.39 -13.91 -30.64
N ALA A 291 18.16 -13.46 -30.35
CA ALA A 291 16.97 -14.28 -30.38
C ALA A 291 16.74 -14.89 -31.77
N LEU A 292 16.89 -14.12 -32.84
CA LEU A 292 16.76 -14.59 -34.21
C LEU A 292 17.80 -15.67 -34.55
N ARG A 293 19.07 -15.47 -34.16
CA ARG A 293 20.13 -16.49 -34.36
C ARG A 293 19.80 -17.79 -33.65
N GLU A 294 19.27 -17.71 -32.42
CA GLU A 294 18.93 -18.88 -31.63
C GLU A 294 17.69 -19.60 -32.17
N ALA A 295 16.64 -18.86 -32.52
CA ALA A 295 15.46 -19.40 -33.20
C ALA A 295 15.86 -20.14 -34.48
N MET A 296 16.68 -19.53 -35.34
CA MET A 296 17.18 -20.17 -36.56
C MET A 296 18.04 -21.42 -36.30
N ARG A 297 18.67 -21.57 -35.13
CA ARG A 297 19.41 -22.79 -34.76
C ARG A 297 18.45 -23.89 -34.32
N LEU A 298 17.47 -23.56 -33.48
CA LEU A 298 16.46 -24.51 -32.99
C LEU A 298 15.57 -25.02 -34.14
N GLU A 299 15.25 -24.16 -35.10
CA GLU A 299 14.44 -24.54 -36.26
C GLU A 299 15.10 -25.60 -37.16
N ARG A 300 16.42 -25.82 -37.03
CA ARG A 300 17.12 -26.92 -37.71
C ARG A 300 16.73 -28.31 -37.23
N LEU A 301 16.00 -28.40 -36.11
CA LEU A 301 15.41 -29.66 -35.66
C LEU A 301 14.32 -30.17 -36.62
N PHE A 302 13.64 -29.26 -37.32
CA PHE A 302 12.51 -29.59 -38.19
C PHE A 302 12.97 -29.94 -39.61
N ALA A 303 12.07 -30.57 -40.37
CA ALA A 303 12.33 -31.02 -41.74
C ALA A 303 12.57 -29.88 -42.75
N GLY A 304 12.38 -28.62 -42.34
CA GLY A 304 12.53 -27.43 -43.17
C GLY A 304 11.55 -26.32 -42.75
N PRO A 305 11.60 -25.15 -43.43
CA PRO A 305 10.72 -24.01 -43.15
C PRO A 305 9.22 -24.33 -43.33
N ASP A 306 8.89 -25.32 -44.17
CA ASP A 306 7.51 -25.76 -44.44
C ASP A 306 7.03 -26.88 -43.50
N SER A 307 7.75 -27.13 -42.40
CA SER A 307 7.35 -28.14 -41.43
C SER A 307 6.00 -27.79 -40.78
N GLN A 308 5.03 -28.71 -40.87
CA GLN A 308 3.71 -28.52 -40.26
C GLN A 308 3.78 -28.29 -38.75
N VAL A 309 4.67 -29.00 -38.06
CA VAL A 309 4.87 -28.86 -36.61
C VAL A 309 5.49 -27.50 -36.26
N LEU A 310 6.43 -27.01 -37.07
CA LEU A 310 7.00 -25.67 -36.88
C LEU A 310 5.94 -24.57 -37.06
N ALA A 311 5.09 -24.71 -38.08
CA ALA A 311 4.00 -23.78 -38.32
C ALA A 311 2.97 -23.78 -37.18
N GLU A 312 2.65 -24.96 -36.62
CA GLU A 312 1.77 -25.09 -35.46
C GLU A 312 2.35 -24.38 -34.22
N ILE A 313 3.62 -24.63 -33.89
CA ILE A 313 4.28 -23.98 -32.74
C ILE A 313 4.35 -22.46 -32.90
N ARG A 314 4.69 -21.96 -34.10
CA ARG A 314 4.68 -20.51 -34.37
C ARG A 314 3.29 -19.92 -34.19
N GLY A 315 2.25 -20.59 -34.68
CA GLY A 315 0.86 -20.17 -34.48
C GLY A 315 0.43 -20.14 -33.01
N GLN A 316 0.89 -21.09 -32.19
CA GLN A 316 0.66 -21.09 -30.74
C GLN A 316 1.32 -19.89 -30.06
N VAL A 317 2.61 -19.64 -30.36
CA VAL A 317 3.35 -18.50 -29.80
C VAL A 317 2.74 -17.16 -30.26
N GLU A 318 2.32 -17.04 -31.52
CA GLU A 318 1.62 -15.85 -32.01
C GLU A 318 0.30 -15.61 -31.25
N ALA A 319 -0.45 -16.67 -30.95
CA ALA A 319 -1.67 -16.58 -30.16
C ALA A 319 -1.38 -16.19 -28.69
N GLU A 320 -0.35 -16.77 -28.07
CA GLU A 320 0.09 -16.42 -26.71
C GLU A 320 0.48 -14.94 -26.61
N ILE A 321 1.26 -14.43 -27.57
CA ILE A 321 1.64 -13.02 -27.61
C ILE A 321 0.42 -12.11 -27.80
N ALA A 322 -0.53 -12.49 -28.66
CA ALA A 322 -1.75 -11.72 -28.86
C ALA A 322 -2.61 -11.66 -27.58
N GLU A 323 -2.72 -12.76 -26.83
CA GLU A 323 -3.41 -12.79 -25.53
C GLU A 323 -2.70 -11.92 -24.47
N GLU A 324 -1.36 -11.85 -24.50
CA GLU A 324 -0.58 -10.98 -23.62
C GLU A 324 -0.75 -9.49 -23.95
N GLU A 325 -0.92 -9.13 -25.23
CA GLU A 325 -1.16 -7.74 -25.66
C GLU A 325 -2.60 -7.25 -25.36
N GLU A 326 -3.56 -8.15 -25.15
CA GLU A 326 -4.96 -7.82 -24.81
C GLU A 326 -5.23 -7.67 -23.30
N ARG A 327 -4.30 -8.07 -22.41
CA ARG A 327 -4.41 -7.93 -20.94
C ARG A 327 -3.84 -6.62 -20.39
#